data_AF-A0A536G3R0-F1
#
_entry.id   AF-A0A536G3R0-F1
#
_cell.length_a   1.000
_cell.length_b   1.000
_cell.length_c   1.000
_cell.angle_alpha   90.00
_cell.angle_beta   90.00
_cell.angle_gamma   90.00
#
_symmetry.space_group_name_H-M   'P 1'
#
loop_
_entity.id
_entity.type
_entity.pdbx_description
1 polymer ?
#
loop_
_entity_poly.entity_id
_entity_poly.type
_entity_poly.pdbx_seq_one_letter_code
_entity_poly.pdbx_strand_id
1 'polypeptide(L)'
;MAPSGHAAAAPSGFVDGAVAETEPRLERPDRDPAAPPDGVTREPQAQIAAEPGPHPAETTAQVDRNGSIDTGASCTAPQLRRFIKSRPYVPMHELRRRFGINGGEDDVTLVELAGGRVFVGLPPREGALLGELLRGGEIGYELSLDPRSPVVVGLYPMRPVART
;
A
#
# COMPACT_ATOMS: atom_id res chain seq x y z
N MET A 1 -65.07 1.24 -19.32
CA MET A 1 -64.80 0.06 -20.18
C MET A 1 -63.36 -0.36 -19.92
N ALA A 2 -63.17 -1.34 -19.04
CA ALA A 2 -61.95 -2.13 -18.89
C ALA A 2 -62.30 -3.58 -19.29
N PRO A 3 -61.34 -4.48 -19.57
CA PRO A 3 -60.73 -5.24 -18.47
C PRO A 3 -59.28 -5.72 -18.71
N SER A 4 -58.73 -6.40 -17.68
CA SER A 4 -57.60 -7.36 -17.72
C SER A 4 -56.19 -6.82 -18.06
N GLY A 5 -55.11 -7.12 -17.33
CA GLY A 5 -54.94 -7.93 -16.11
C GLY A 5 -54.25 -9.28 -16.35
N HIS A 6 -52.95 -9.37 -16.01
CA HIS A 6 -52.13 -10.54 -15.62
C HIS A 6 -50.84 -9.93 -15.02
N ALA A 7 -50.48 -10.19 -13.75
CA ALA A 7 -49.72 -11.34 -13.24
C ALA A 7 -48.24 -11.36 -13.74
N ALA A 8 -47.22 -11.61 -12.90
CA ALA A 8 -47.23 -12.28 -11.60
C ALA A 8 -46.25 -11.67 -10.57
N ALA A 9 -46.55 -11.87 -9.28
CA ALA A 9 -45.58 -11.73 -8.20
C ALA A 9 -44.76 -13.02 -8.05
N ALA A 10 -43.48 -12.91 -7.71
CA ALA A 10 -42.65 -14.05 -7.29
C ALA A 10 -42.62 -14.14 -5.75
N PRO A 11 -42.66 -15.35 -5.16
CA PRO A 11 -42.86 -15.52 -3.72
C PRO A 11 -41.56 -15.33 -2.90
N SER A 12 -41.73 -14.81 -1.69
CA SER A 12 -40.75 -14.98 -0.62
C SER A 12 -40.69 -16.46 -0.21
N GLY A 13 -39.51 -17.08 -0.33
CA GLY A 13 -39.27 -18.49 0.00
C GLY A 13 -38.11 -18.62 0.99
N PHE A 14 -38.44 -18.77 2.26
CA PHE A 14 -37.51 -18.99 3.37
C PHE A 14 -36.94 -20.42 3.31
N VAL A 15 -35.62 -20.56 3.39
CA VAL A 15 -34.99 -21.80 3.90
C VAL A 15 -33.78 -21.43 4.74
N ASP A 16 -33.97 -21.45 6.06
CA ASP A 16 -32.88 -21.61 7.02
C ASP A 16 -32.26 -23.00 6.85
N GLY A 17 -30.94 -23.11 6.93
CA GLY A 17 -30.19 -24.24 6.38
C GLY A 17 -28.79 -24.38 6.95
N ALA A 18 -28.63 -24.12 8.25
CA ALA A 18 -27.37 -24.38 8.94
C ALA A 18 -27.01 -25.88 8.94
N VAL A 19 -25.94 -26.27 8.23
CA VAL A 19 -25.27 -27.55 8.43
C VAL A 19 -23.76 -27.46 8.22
N ALA A 20 -23.04 -27.81 9.28
CA ALA A 20 -21.71 -28.43 9.28
C ALA A 20 -20.53 -27.65 8.64
N GLU A 21 -20.04 -26.64 9.36
CA GLU A 21 -18.58 -26.47 9.43
C GLU A 21 -17.99 -27.74 10.05
N THR A 22 -17.21 -28.50 9.26
CA THR A 22 -16.43 -29.63 9.74
C THR A 22 -14.96 -29.35 9.47
N GLU A 23 -14.34 -28.57 10.36
CA GLU A 23 -12.90 -28.36 10.32
C GLU A 23 -12.14 -29.67 10.59
N PRO A 24 -11.18 -30.07 9.75
CA PRO A 24 -10.26 -31.14 10.07
C PRO A 24 -9.28 -30.65 11.15
N ARG A 25 -9.64 -30.89 12.42
CA ARG A 25 -8.83 -30.65 13.62
C ARG A 25 -7.45 -31.30 13.46
N LEU A 26 -6.46 -30.50 13.09
CA LEU A 26 -5.06 -30.92 13.01
C LEU A 26 -4.53 -31.15 14.43
N GLU A 27 -4.43 -32.42 14.84
CA GLU A 27 -3.82 -32.81 16.10
C GLU A 27 -2.36 -32.34 16.16
N ARG A 28 -2.09 -31.44 17.12
CA ARG A 28 -0.73 -31.03 17.46
C ARG A 28 -0.26 -31.93 18.61
N PRO A 29 0.78 -32.76 18.44
CA PRO A 29 1.25 -33.63 19.50
C PRO A 29 1.83 -32.80 20.67
N ASP A 30 1.61 -33.31 21.88
CA ASP A 30 1.99 -32.68 23.13
C ASP A 30 3.47 -32.26 23.20
N ARG A 31 3.70 -31.08 23.76
CA ARG A 31 4.99 -30.70 24.36
C ARG A 31 4.76 -30.40 25.82
N ASP A 32 5.16 -31.34 26.66
CA ASP A 32 5.22 -31.18 28.11
C ASP A 32 6.18 -30.03 28.53
N PRO A 33 5.99 -29.44 29.71
CA PRO A 33 6.67 -28.23 30.13
C PRO A 33 8.02 -28.50 30.80
N ALA A 34 8.97 -27.57 30.64
CA ALA A 34 10.20 -27.50 31.42
C ALA A 34 10.35 -26.11 32.05
N ALA A 35 10.53 -26.07 33.36
CA ALA A 35 10.57 -24.87 34.19
C ALA A 35 11.93 -24.12 34.12
N PRO A 36 11.98 -22.82 34.50
CA PRO A 36 13.22 -22.04 34.52
C PRO A 36 14.01 -22.26 35.83
N PRO A 37 15.35 -22.15 35.80
CA PRO A 37 16.16 -21.93 36.99
C PRO A 37 16.50 -20.45 37.21
N ASP A 38 16.15 -19.93 38.39
CA ASP A 38 16.72 -18.69 38.94
C ASP A 38 18.23 -18.84 39.22
N GLY A 39 18.99 -17.73 39.13
CA GLY A 39 20.44 -17.78 39.35
C GLY A 39 21.16 -16.42 39.32
N VAL A 40 20.95 -15.59 40.33
CA VAL A 40 21.67 -14.31 40.51
C VAL A 40 23.15 -14.57 40.86
N THR A 41 24.09 -13.87 40.22
CA THR A 41 25.44 -13.62 40.76
C THR A 41 25.92 -12.21 40.35
N ARG A 42 26.74 -11.61 41.21
CA ARG A 42 26.94 -10.17 41.41
C ARG A 42 28.32 -9.71 40.90
N GLU A 43 28.44 -8.42 40.54
CA GLU A 43 29.69 -7.75 40.11
C GLU A 43 30.88 -7.91 41.10
N PRO A 44 32.11 -7.63 40.61
CA PRO A 44 32.74 -6.39 41.08
C PRO A 44 33.34 -5.48 39.98
N GLN A 45 33.46 -4.19 40.29
CA GLN A 45 33.93 -3.10 39.42
C GLN A 45 35.46 -2.91 39.43
N ALA A 46 36.02 -2.28 38.39
CA ALA A 46 37.28 -1.51 38.48
C ALA A 46 37.40 -0.42 37.40
N GLN A 47 38.09 0.67 37.74
CA GLN A 47 38.32 1.90 36.95
C GLN A 47 39.79 2.37 37.18
N ILE A 48 40.36 3.42 36.57
CA ILE A 48 39.89 4.51 35.70
C ILE A 48 41.04 4.87 34.71
N ALA A 49 40.79 5.21 33.44
CA ALA A 49 41.75 6.01 32.65
C ALA A 49 41.12 6.67 31.40
N ALA A 50 41.30 7.98 31.26
CA ALA A 50 41.03 8.75 30.04
C ALA A 50 42.29 9.56 29.70
N GLU A 51 42.55 9.80 28.41
CA GLU A 51 43.10 11.05 27.86
C GLU A 51 43.01 11.03 26.30
N PRO A 52 43.04 12.20 25.61
CA PRO A 52 42.45 12.35 24.28
C PRO A 52 43.45 12.39 23.11
N GLY A 53 42.99 12.03 21.91
CA GLY A 53 43.73 12.18 20.64
C GLY A 53 42.79 12.59 19.49
N PRO A 54 43.14 13.57 18.62
CA PRO A 54 42.15 14.23 17.76
C PRO A 54 42.23 13.80 16.29
N HIS A 55 41.16 13.23 15.73
CA HIS A 55 40.92 13.26 14.28
C HIS A 55 39.43 13.40 13.94
N PRO A 56 39.06 14.28 12.99
CA PRO A 56 37.68 14.53 12.64
C PRO A 56 37.18 13.51 11.61
N ALA A 57 36.06 12.86 11.92
CA ALA A 57 35.20 12.25 10.93
C ALA A 57 33.75 12.57 11.33
N GLU A 58 33.22 13.66 10.78
CA GLU A 58 31.81 14.02 10.89
C GLU A 58 30.94 13.00 10.16
N THR A 59 30.75 11.82 10.76
CA THR A 59 29.59 10.99 10.46
C THR A 59 28.39 11.71 11.03
N THR A 60 27.89 12.66 10.24
CA THR A 60 26.54 13.19 10.37
C THR A 60 25.59 12.02 10.14
N ALA A 61 25.26 11.34 11.24
CA ALA A 61 24.13 10.43 11.31
C ALA A 61 22.89 11.27 11.01
N GLN A 62 22.55 11.37 9.73
CA GLN A 62 21.38 12.07 9.23
C GLN A 62 20.16 11.24 9.59
N VAL A 63 19.79 11.31 10.87
CA VAL A 63 18.48 10.92 11.36
C VAL A 63 17.48 11.65 10.49
N ASP A 64 16.74 10.89 9.67
CA ASP A 64 15.65 11.38 8.83
C ASP A 64 14.55 11.95 9.76
N ARG A 65 14.74 13.20 10.17
CA ARG A 65 13.81 14.00 10.96
C ARG A 65 12.64 14.42 10.08
N ASN A 66 11.86 13.44 9.66
CA ASN A 66 10.58 13.64 8.98
C ASN A 66 9.45 12.93 9.73
N GLY A 67 9.40 13.15 11.05
CA GLY A 67 8.17 13.05 11.83
C GLY A 67 7.21 14.17 11.41
N SER A 68 6.61 14.03 10.24
CA SER A 68 5.58 14.93 9.74
C SER A 68 4.26 14.59 10.40
N ILE A 69 3.96 15.26 11.50
CA ILE A 69 2.65 15.19 12.15
C ILE A 69 1.59 15.84 11.23
N ASP A 70 0.43 15.19 11.19
CA ASP A 70 -0.79 15.46 10.43
C ASP A 70 -1.06 16.91 10.03
N THR A 71 -0.66 17.28 8.81
CA THR A 71 -1.31 18.33 8.01
C THR A 71 -1.12 18.04 6.53
N GLY A 72 -2.14 17.44 5.89
CA GLY A 72 -2.29 17.41 4.43
C GLY A 72 -1.04 17.00 3.64
N ALA A 73 -0.50 15.80 3.89
CA ALA A 73 0.70 15.32 3.21
C ALA A 73 0.45 15.11 1.70
N SER A 74 0.80 16.13 0.91
CA SER A 74 0.54 16.16 -0.53
C SER A 74 1.82 15.90 -1.31
N CYS A 75 1.88 14.80 -2.06
CA CYS A 75 3.09 14.43 -2.80
C CYS A 75 3.27 15.26 -4.08
N THR A 76 4.49 15.27 -4.60
CA THR A 76 4.86 15.91 -5.87
C THR A 76 5.24 14.86 -6.92
N ALA A 77 5.13 15.19 -8.22
CA ALA A 77 5.51 14.27 -9.30
C ALA A 77 6.97 13.76 -9.19
N PRO A 78 8.00 14.57 -8.84
CA PRO A 78 9.35 14.06 -8.61
C PRO A 78 9.46 13.06 -7.46
N GLN A 79 8.68 13.23 -6.38
CA GLN A 79 8.65 12.29 -5.25
C GLN A 79 7.98 10.96 -5.64
N LEU A 80 6.81 11.02 -6.31
CA LEU A 80 6.13 9.84 -6.86
C LEU A 80 7.07 9.06 -7.80
N ARG A 81 7.67 9.77 -8.76
CA ARG A 81 8.65 9.19 -9.71
C ARG A 81 9.83 8.54 -9.01
N ARG A 82 10.43 9.19 -8.00
CA ARG A 82 11.57 8.64 -7.26
C ARG A 82 11.19 7.39 -6.49
N PHE A 83 10.01 7.36 -5.88
CA PHE A 83 9.51 6.21 -5.14
C PHE A 83 9.23 5.01 -6.05
N ILE A 84 8.52 5.22 -7.17
CA ILE A 84 8.25 4.18 -8.17
C ILE A 84 9.56 3.65 -8.78
N LYS A 85 10.53 4.53 -9.10
CA LYS A 85 11.84 4.12 -9.65
C LYS A 85 12.76 3.41 -8.65
N SER A 86 12.45 3.43 -7.35
CA SER A 86 13.23 2.71 -6.32
C SER A 86 12.77 1.27 -6.07
N ARG A 87 11.68 0.84 -6.72
CA ARG A 87 11.03 -0.46 -6.49
C ARG A 87 10.84 -1.20 -7.83
N PRO A 88 10.83 -2.55 -7.84
CA PRO A 88 10.48 -3.30 -9.05
C PRO A 88 9.00 -3.15 -9.43
N TYR A 89 8.14 -2.96 -8.42
CA TYR A 89 6.70 -2.79 -8.55
C TYR A 89 6.15 -2.01 -7.35
N VAL A 90 5.05 -1.26 -7.55
CA VAL A 90 4.36 -0.46 -6.53
C VAL A 90 2.84 -0.58 -6.72
N PRO A 91 2.12 -1.33 -5.87
CA PRO A 91 0.65 -1.31 -5.81
C PRO A 91 0.10 0.08 -5.48
N MET A 92 -1.11 0.41 -5.95
CA MET A 92 -1.74 1.72 -5.69
C MET A 92 -1.90 2.04 -4.20
N HIS A 93 -2.22 1.04 -3.36
CA HIS A 93 -2.37 1.22 -1.91
C HIS A 93 -1.05 1.63 -1.22
N GLU A 94 0.11 1.28 -1.77
CA GLU A 94 1.40 1.70 -1.23
C GLU A 94 1.64 3.19 -1.41
N LEU A 95 1.19 3.80 -2.52
CA LEU A 95 1.30 5.25 -2.72
C LEU A 95 0.51 6.01 -1.65
N ARG A 96 -0.75 5.60 -1.43
CA ARG A 96 -1.64 6.22 -0.43
C ARG A 96 -1.01 6.18 0.96
N ARG A 97 -0.56 4.99 1.39
CA ARG A 97 0.12 4.79 2.67
C ARG A 97 1.45 5.53 2.77
N ARG A 98 2.26 5.58 1.70
CA ARG A 98 3.62 6.17 1.74
C ARG A 98 3.58 7.69 1.81
N PHE A 99 2.62 8.32 1.13
CA PHE A 99 2.56 9.77 1.00
C PHE A 99 1.52 10.43 1.91
N GLY A 100 0.72 9.67 2.66
CA GLY A 100 -0.33 10.23 3.52
C GLY A 100 -1.44 10.89 2.71
N ILE A 101 -1.81 10.26 1.59
CA ILE A 101 -2.77 10.81 0.62
C ILE A 101 -4.17 10.79 1.24
N ASN A 102 -4.56 11.94 1.78
CA ASN A 102 -5.85 12.15 2.43
C ASN A 102 -6.97 12.19 1.37
N GLY A 103 -7.72 11.10 1.29
CA GLY A 103 -8.85 10.91 0.37
C GLY A 103 -9.64 9.65 0.74
N GLY A 104 -10.90 9.59 0.32
CA GLY A 104 -11.79 8.44 0.56
C GLY A 104 -11.25 7.17 -0.09
N GLU A 105 -11.53 5.99 0.46
CA GLU A 105 -11.01 4.72 -0.10
C GLU A 105 -11.40 4.54 -1.58
N ASP A 106 -12.58 5.01 -1.95
CA ASP A 106 -13.14 5.00 -3.31
C ASP A 106 -12.75 6.19 -4.21
N ASP A 107 -11.81 7.06 -3.79
CA ASP A 107 -11.36 8.19 -4.63
C ASP A 107 -10.66 7.69 -5.90
N VAL A 108 -11.30 7.94 -7.04
CA VAL A 108 -10.83 7.53 -8.37
C VAL A 108 -10.74 8.72 -9.31
N THR A 109 -9.58 8.88 -9.95
CA THR A 109 -9.31 9.88 -10.98
C THR A 109 -9.23 9.24 -12.36
N LEU A 110 -9.96 9.81 -13.33
CA LEU A 110 -9.80 9.45 -14.74
C LEU A 110 -8.57 10.14 -15.31
N VAL A 111 -7.72 9.36 -15.99
CA VAL A 111 -6.53 9.86 -16.71
C VAL A 111 -6.66 9.51 -18.19
N GLU A 112 -6.58 10.52 -19.04
CA GLU A 112 -6.48 10.35 -20.49
C GLU A 112 -5.02 10.10 -20.91
N LEU A 113 -4.82 9.03 -21.67
CA LEU A 113 -3.56 8.58 -22.25
C LEU A 113 -3.75 8.37 -23.77
N ALA A 114 -2.65 8.28 -24.53
CA ALA A 114 -2.71 8.05 -25.98
C ALA A 114 -3.40 6.71 -26.36
N GLY A 115 -3.38 5.72 -25.48
CA GLY A 115 -4.07 4.43 -25.64
C GLY A 115 -5.51 4.39 -25.13
N GLY A 116 -6.07 5.52 -24.69
CA GLY A 116 -7.42 5.62 -24.12
C GLY A 116 -7.43 6.14 -22.67
N ARG A 117 -8.58 6.00 -22.01
CA ARG A 117 -8.77 6.40 -20.60
C ARG A 117 -8.43 5.27 -19.64
N VAL A 118 -7.80 5.60 -18.52
CA VAL A 118 -7.55 4.68 -17.39
C VAL A 118 -8.04 5.32 -16.10
N PHE A 119 -8.40 4.48 -15.12
CA PHE A 119 -8.89 4.91 -13.81
C PHE A 119 -7.83 4.66 -12.75
N VAL A 120 -7.48 5.68 -11.97
CA VAL A 120 -6.44 5.64 -10.94
C VAL A 120 -7.10 5.80 -9.57
N GLY A 121 -6.90 4.84 -8.65
CA GLY A 121 -7.40 4.90 -7.26
C GLY A 121 -6.64 5.90 -6.38
N LEU A 122 -6.62 7.17 -6.78
CA LEU A 122 -6.07 8.32 -6.08
C LEU A 122 -7.01 9.54 -6.25
N PRO A 123 -6.99 10.51 -5.30
CA PRO A 123 -7.70 11.77 -5.44
C PRO A 123 -7.24 12.59 -6.66
N PRO A 124 -8.06 13.55 -7.14
CA PRO A 124 -7.82 14.30 -8.39
C PRO A 124 -6.43 14.93 -8.51
N ARG A 125 -5.87 15.45 -7.41
CA ARG A 125 -4.56 16.11 -7.39
C ARG A 125 -3.43 15.11 -7.67
N GLU A 126 -3.39 14.00 -6.93
CA GLU A 126 -2.36 12.98 -7.06
C GLU A 126 -2.55 12.13 -8.33
N GLY A 127 -3.80 11.90 -8.74
CA GLY A 127 -4.14 11.28 -10.02
C GLY A 127 -3.65 12.10 -11.23
N ALA A 128 -3.77 13.42 -11.18
CA ALA A 128 -3.24 14.30 -12.23
C ALA A 128 -1.70 14.21 -12.33
N LEU A 129 -0.99 14.29 -11.19
CA LEU A 129 0.47 14.15 -11.12
C LEU A 129 0.95 12.79 -11.63
N LEU A 130 0.24 11.70 -11.30
CA LEU A 130 0.54 10.38 -11.82
C LEU A 130 0.29 10.33 -13.34
N GLY A 131 -0.81 10.93 -13.81
CA GLY A 131 -1.13 11.03 -15.23
C GLY A 131 -0.07 11.75 -16.07
N GLU A 132 0.59 12.78 -15.52
CA GLU A 132 1.73 13.42 -16.17
C GLU A 132 2.92 12.46 -16.35
N LEU A 133 3.28 11.69 -15.32
CA LEU A 133 4.36 10.71 -15.39
C LEU A 133 4.06 9.57 -16.38
N LEU A 134 2.79 9.13 -16.45
CA LEU A 134 2.30 8.12 -17.39
C LEU A 134 2.34 8.63 -18.84
N ARG A 135 1.78 9.82 -19.12
CA ARG A 135 1.90 10.50 -20.43
C ARG A 135 3.36 10.83 -20.79
N GLY A 136 4.20 11.01 -19.78
CA GLY A 136 5.63 11.23 -19.92
C GLY A 136 6.42 10.00 -20.38
N GLY A 137 5.85 8.79 -20.25
CA GLY A 137 6.58 7.53 -20.41
C GLY A 137 7.64 7.30 -19.33
N GLU A 138 7.54 8.00 -18.19
CA GLU A 138 8.55 7.94 -17.12
C GLU A 138 8.37 6.75 -16.18
N ILE A 139 7.15 6.23 -16.13
CA ILE A 139 6.70 5.07 -15.36
C ILE A 139 5.72 4.26 -16.22
N GLY A 140 5.59 2.98 -15.92
CA GLY A 140 4.60 2.08 -16.51
C GLY A 140 3.53 1.72 -15.48
N TYR A 141 2.46 1.11 -15.96
CA TYR A 141 1.28 0.80 -15.16
C TYR A 141 0.70 -0.56 -15.56
N GLU A 142 0.14 -1.25 -14.58
CA GLU A 142 -0.62 -2.48 -14.76
C GLU A 142 -2.10 -2.17 -14.62
N LEU A 143 -2.92 -2.75 -15.52
CA LEU A 143 -4.37 -2.63 -15.49
C LEU A 143 -5.01 -3.92 -14.97
N SER A 144 -5.98 -3.79 -14.08
CA SER A 144 -7.04 -4.80 -13.99
C SER A 144 -7.87 -4.73 -15.25
N LEU A 145 -8.08 -5.89 -15.89
CA LEU A 145 -8.93 -6.05 -17.07
C LEU A 145 -10.35 -6.47 -16.69
N ASP A 146 -10.85 -6.04 -15.53
CA ASP A 146 -12.26 -6.21 -15.16
C ASP A 146 -13.15 -5.62 -16.28
N PRO A 147 -14.21 -6.32 -16.76
CA PRO A 147 -14.75 -6.11 -18.11
C PRO A 147 -15.40 -4.75 -18.39
N ARG A 148 -15.47 -3.85 -17.40
CA ARG A 148 -16.19 -2.57 -17.46
C ARG A 148 -15.31 -1.34 -17.31
N SER A 149 -14.14 -1.43 -16.67
CA SER A 149 -13.28 -0.27 -16.38
C SER A 149 -11.80 -0.66 -16.29
N PRO A 150 -10.90 -0.10 -17.12
CA PRO A 150 -9.46 -0.29 -16.99
C PRO A 150 -8.92 0.49 -15.78
N VAL A 151 -8.80 -0.19 -14.64
CA VAL A 151 -8.29 0.38 -13.39
C VAL A 151 -6.80 0.07 -13.23
N VAL A 152 -6.00 1.09 -12.92
CA VAL A 152 -4.58 0.94 -12.57
C VAL A 152 -4.48 0.27 -11.20
N VAL A 153 -3.84 -0.91 -11.14
CA VAL A 153 -3.65 -1.68 -9.90
C VAL A 153 -2.24 -1.54 -9.33
N GLY A 154 -1.26 -1.29 -10.19
CA GLY A 154 0.13 -1.07 -9.79
C GLY A 154 0.97 -0.40 -10.86
N LEU A 155 2.20 -0.07 -10.49
CA LEU A 155 3.12 0.78 -11.22
C LEU A 155 4.52 0.19 -11.22
N TYR A 156 5.29 0.43 -12.27
CA TYR A 156 6.66 -0.07 -12.40
C TYR A 156 7.57 0.96 -13.10
N PRO A 157 8.90 0.91 -12.87
CA PRO A 157 9.84 1.81 -13.53
C PRO A 157 9.89 1.58 -15.04
N MET A 158 9.73 2.65 -15.82
CA MET A 158 10.05 2.64 -17.25
C MET A 158 11.42 3.28 -17.51
N ARG A 159 12.13 2.73 -18.50
CA ARG A 159 13.30 3.39 -19.08
C ARG A 159 12.78 4.54 -19.98
N PRO A 160 13.34 5.76 -19.89
CA PRO A 160 12.92 6.86 -20.76
C PRO A 160 13.06 6.46 -22.23
N VAL A 161 11.94 6.52 -22.96
CA VAL A 161 11.94 6.34 -24.43
C VAL A 161 12.15 7.71 -25.04
N ALA A 162 13.19 7.85 -25.86
CA ALA A 162 13.41 9.08 -26.63
C ALA A 162 12.23 9.30 -27.58
N ARG A 163 11.68 10.52 -27.56
CA ARG A 163 10.62 10.95 -28.48
C ARG A 163 11.29 11.80 -29.57
N THR A 164 11.20 11.33 -30.81
CA THR A 164 11.67 12.00 -32.03
C THR A 164 10.50 12.72 -32.68
#